data_AF-A0A1G4ID79-F1
#
_entry.id   AF-A0A1G4ID79-F1
#
_cell.length_a   1.000
_cell.length_b   1.000
_cell.length_c   1.000
_cell.angle_alpha   90.00
_cell.angle_beta   90.00
_cell.angle_gamma   90.00
#
_symmetry.space_group_name_H-M   'P 1'
#
loop_
_entity.id
_entity.type
_entity.pdbx_description
1 polymer ?
#
loop_
_entity_poly.entity_id
_entity_poly.type
_entity_poly.pdbx_seq_one_letter_code
_entity_poly.pdbx_strand_id
1 'polypeptide(L)'
;MLKAEDLALTLLLTVCTLQAQGTTSGALIKTAWQPLATLSKKLAKVPPTSSHLLEQLANKLQQLQLQQAKSDVYLAAAADNVTAAQWYPIKFPLAGQINTLTTRIRTESSKAVHAASTAEFVRGGITEFFSVATGAYATTNEGCIATGTSAGSGKGTAVGTIAGLNPDAPDVATTTAAADATTNLDFYDAEGIAGLQTTTGKTDGHQPAPICSSN
;
A
#
# COMPACT_ATOMS: atom_id res chain seq x y z
N MET A 1 -14.34 -7.58 -7.08
CA MET A 1 -13.46 -7.64 -5.88
C MET A 1 -12.42 -8.70 -6.15
N LEU A 2 -11.23 -8.32 -6.65
CA LEU A 2 -10.12 -9.26 -6.74
C LEU A 2 -9.54 -9.41 -5.33
N LYS A 3 -9.40 -10.64 -4.86
CA LYS A 3 -8.84 -10.90 -3.53
C LYS A 3 -7.37 -10.46 -3.53
N ALA A 4 -6.88 -9.94 -2.41
CA ALA A 4 -5.46 -9.65 -2.24
C ALA A 4 -4.58 -10.89 -2.49
N GLU A 5 -5.13 -12.08 -2.27
CA GLU A 5 -4.53 -13.37 -2.65
C GLU A 5 -4.28 -13.48 -4.15
N ASP A 6 -5.23 -13.04 -4.99
CA ASP A 6 -5.09 -13.08 -6.46
C ASP A 6 -4.01 -12.11 -6.94
N LEU A 7 -3.88 -10.94 -6.31
CA LEU A 7 -2.86 -9.92 -6.61
C LEU A 7 -1.45 -10.38 -6.21
N ALA A 8 -1.31 -11.02 -5.05
CA ALA A 8 -0.03 -11.58 -4.62
C ALA A 8 0.41 -12.71 -5.54
N LEU A 9 -0.52 -13.57 -5.95
CA LEU A 9 -0.25 -14.68 -6.87
C LEU A 9 0.12 -14.16 -8.28
N THR A 10 -0.64 -13.20 -8.83
CA THR A 10 -0.31 -12.61 -10.13
C THR A 10 1.01 -11.86 -10.13
N LEU A 11 1.36 -11.17 -9.03
CA LEU A 11 2.66 -10.50 -8.89
C LEU A 11 3.82 -11.51 -8.81
N LEU A 12 3.65 -12.60 -8.06
CA LEU A 12 4.64 -13.69 -7.99
C LEU A 12 4.83 -14.37 -9.36
N LEU A 13 3.72 -14.60 -10.08
CA LEU A 13 3.72 -15.18 -11.42
C LEU A 13 4.31 -14.22 -12.48
N THR A 14 4.14 -12.91 -12.35
CA THR A 14 4.82 -11.94 -13.23
C THR A 14 6.32 -11.88 -12.94
N VAL A 15 6.74 -11.91 -11.66
CA VAL A 15 8.16 -11.95 -11.30
C VAL A 15 8.83 -13.24 -11.77
N CYS A 16 8.16 -14.40 -11.70
CA CYS A 16 8.66 -15.66 -12.24
C CYS A 16 8.70 -15.72 -13.78
N THR A 17 7.92 -14.90 -14.49
CA THR A 17 7.90 -14.88 -15.97
C THR A 17 8.77 -13.77 -16.57
N LEU A 18 9.38 -12.92 -15.75
CA LEU A 18 10.55 -12.13 -16.14
C LEU A 18 11.72 -13.11 -16.33
N GLN A 19 11.70 -13.82 -17.45
CA GLN A 19 12.90 -14.46 -17.97
C GLN A 19 13.96 -13.38 -18.04
N ALA A 20 15.09 -13.63 -17.39
CA ALA A 20 16.28 -12.79 -17.49
C ALA A 20 16.57 -12.59 -18.98
N GLN A 21 16.15 -11.46 -19.55
CA GLN A 21 16.42 -11.06 -20.92
C GLN A 21 17.87 -10.55 -21.02
N GLY A 22 18.80 -11.34 -20.53
CA GLY A 22 20.18 -11.29 -20.94
C GLY A 22 20.38 -12.51 -21.81
N THR A 23 20.62 -12.31 -23.09
CA THR A 23 21.01 -13.37 -24.04
C THR A 23 22.32 -14.09 -23.65
N THR A 24 22.86 -13.85 -22.47
CA THR A 24 23.99 -14.56 -21.84
C THR A 24 23.98 -14.20 -20.35
N SER A 25 23.55 -15.09 -19.45
CA SER A 25 23.73 -14.96 -17.98
C SER A 25 23.45 -13.57 -17.36
N GLY A 26 22.43 -12.85 -17.86
CA GLY A 26 22.32 -11.40 -17.60
C GLY A 26 21.56 -11.08 -16.32
N ALA A 27 22.12 -10.16 -15.54
CA ALA A 27 21.44 -9.46 -14.47
C ALA A 27 20.07 -8.91 -14.91
N LEU A 28 19.12 -8.85 -13.98
CA LEU A 28 17.85 -8.18 -14.17
C LEU A 28 18.09 -6.69 -14.44
N ILE A 29 17.70 -6.22 -15.62
CA ILE A 29 17.90 -4.85 -16.06
C ILE A 29 16.89 -3.89 -15.43
N LYS A 30 17.23 -2.61 -15.38
CA LYS A 30 16.46 -1.55 -14.73
C LYS A 30 15.00 -1.50 -15.13
N THR A 31 14.71 -1.59 -16.43
CA THR A 31 13.33 -1.57 -16.95
C THR A 31 12.48 -2.72 -16.41
N ALA A 32 13.09 -3.82 -15.99
CA ALA A 32 12.42 -5.00 -15.45
C ALA A 32 12.20 -4.90 -13.93
N TRP A 33 13.20 -4.46 -13.16
CA TRP A 33 13.07 -4.40 -11.68
C TRP A 33 12.53 -3.06 -11.14
N GLN A 34 12.69 -1.95 -11.86
CA GLN A 34 12.28 -0.62 -11.38
C GLN A 34 10.77 -0.52 -11.06
N PRO A 35 9.84 -1.16 -11.80
CA PRO A 35 8.43 -1.18 -11.40
C PRO A 35 8.20 -1.79 -10.01
N LEU A 36 8.96 -2.83 -9.66
CA LEU A 36 8.87 -3.48 -8.34
C LEU A 36 9.40 -2.57 -7.23
N ALA A 37 10.54 -1.92 -7.46
CA ALA A 37 11.06 -0.91 -6.54
C ALA A 37 10.08 0.27 -6.37
N THR A 38 9.45 0.72 -7.47
CA THR A 38 8.42 1.77 -7.44
C THR A 38 7.19 1.34 -6.65
N LEU A 39 6.76 0.08 -6.77
CA LEU A 39 5.66 -0.47 -5.98
C LEU A 39 5.97 -0.41 -4.48
N SER A 40 7.18 -0.79 -4.05
CA SER A 40 7.57 -0.72 -2.63
C SER A 40 7.45 0.69 -2.05
N LYS A 41 7.84 1.73 -2.81
CA LYS A 41 7.69 3.15 -2.42
C LYS A 41 6.23 3.58 -2.29
N LYS A 42 5.34 3.02 -3.12
CA LYS A 42 3.90 3.27 -3.00
C LYS A 42 3.32 2.57 -1.76
N LEU A 43 3.70 1.31 -1.52
CA LEU A 43 3.25 0.53 -0.37
C LEU A 43 3.68 1.13 0.96
N ALA A 44 4.87 1.76 1.03
CA ALA A 44 5.35 2.47 2.22
C ALA A 44 4.42 3.60 2.69
N LYS A 45 3.54 4.13 1.83
CA LYS A 45 2.56 5.15 2.19
C LYS A 45 1.30 4.58 2.85
N VAL A 46 1.02 3.29 2.69
CA VAL A 46 -0.25 2.69 3.16
C VAL A 46 -0.39 2.72 4.69
N PRO A 47 0.61 2.29 5.49
CA PRO A 47 0.48 2.36 6.95
C PRO A 47 0.27 3.78 7.51
N PRO A 48 1.09 4.81 7.17
CA PRO A 48 0.88 6.14 7.71
C PRO A 48 -0.45 6.76 7.30
N THR A 49 -0.92 6.53 6.06
CA THR A 49 -2.26 6.98 5.64
C THR A 49 -3.36 6.26 6.42
N SER A 50 -3.22 4.96 6.65
CA SER A 50 -4.18 4.18 7.42
C SER A 50 -4.32 4.71 8.85
N SER A 51 -3.20 5.02 9.52
CA SER A 51 -3.21 5.64 10.85
C SER A 51 -3.92 7.01 10.84
N HIS A 52 -3.60 7.87 9.87
CA HIS A 52 -4.20 9.20 9.78
C HIS A 52 -5.72 9.16 9.61
N LEU A 53 -6.24 8.23 8.78
CA LEU A 53 -7.69 8.07 8.62
C LEU A 53 -8.38 7.65 9.92
N LEU A 54 -7.75 6.77 10.71
CA LEU A 54 -8.29 6.36 12.00
C LEU A 54 -8.30 7.52 13.01
N GLU A 55 -7.26 8.34 13.02
CA GLU A 55 -7.19 9.55 13.83
C GLU A 55 -8.29 10.56 13.44
N GLN A 56 -8.52 10.79 12.15
CA GLN A 56 -9.60 11.67 11.68
C GLN A 56 -10.98 11.18 12.16
N LEU A 57 -11.24 9.87 12.09
CA LEU A 57 -12.49 9.30 12.57
C LEU A 57 -12.64 9.43 14.09
N ALA A 58 -11.57 9.20 14.85
CA ALA A 58 -11.56 9.36 16.30
C ALA A 58 -11.79 10.83 16.71
N ASN A 59 -11.12 11.77 16.05
CA ASN A 59 -11.29 13.21 16.29
C ASN A 59 -12.74 13.65 16.01
N LYS A 60 -13.34 13.16 14.92
CA LYS A 60 -14.75 13.45 14.60
C LYS A 60 -15.70 12.87 15.66
N LEU A 61 -15.44 11.67 16.16
CA LEU A 61 -16.23 11.07 17.23
C LEU A 61 -16.16 11.92 18.51
N GLN A 62 -14.96 12.35 18.90
CA GLN A 62 -14.77 13.20 20.07
C GLN A 62 -15.51 14.54 19.93
N GLN A 63 -15.49 15.17 18.75
CA GLN A 63 -16.24 16.40 18.48
C GLN A 63 -17.76 16.20 18.62
N LEU A 64 -18.30 15.10 18.10
CA LEU A 64 -19.72 14.79 18.22
C LEU A 64 -20.12 14.52 19.68
N GLN A 65 -19.29 13.77 20.43
CA GLN A 65 -19.52 13.51 21.86
C GLN A 65 -19.49 14.82 22.68
N LEU A 66 -18.56 15.73 22.36
CA LEU A 66 -18.51 17.05 22.99
C LEU A 66 -19.78 17.86 22.70
N GLN A 67 -20.27 17.85 21.45
CA GLN A 67 -21.51 18.53 21.09
C GLN A 67 -22.71 17.92 21.81
N GLN A 68 -22.79 16.59 21.90
CA GLN A 68 -23.85 15.91 22.64
C GLN A 68 -23.84 16.29 24.12
N ALA A 69 -22.68 16.27 24.77
CA ALA A 69 -22.53 16.66 26.17
C ALA A 69 -22.95 18.11 26.42
N LYS A 70 -22.61 19.03 25.50
CA LYS A 70 -23.09 20.42 25.56
C LYS A 70 -24.62 20.48 25.49
N SER A 71 -25.24 19.77 24.54
CA SER A 71 -26.70 19.70 24.43
C SER A 71 -27.35 19.10 25.67
N ASP A 72 -26.74 18.10 26.30
CA ASP A 72 -27.23 17.51 27.56
C ASP A 72 -27.20 18.50 28.72
N VAL A 73 -26.13 19.30 28.83
CA VAL A 73 -26.04 20.37 29.84
C VAL A 73 -27.11 21.44 29.62
N TYR A 74 -27.34 21.86 28.36
CA TYR A 74 -28.40 22.83 28.06
C TYR A 74 -29.81 22.30 28.36
N LEU A 75 -30.07 21.02 28.08
CA LEU A 75 -31.34 20.37 28.43
C LEU A 75 -31.52 20.25 29.95
N ALA A 76 -30.47 19.91 30.70
CA ALA A 76 -30.51 19.81 32.15
C ALA A 76 -30.74 21.18 32.83
N ALA A 77 -30.25 22.26 32.21
CA ALA A 77 -30.44 23.63 32.69
C ALA A 77 -31.75 24.28 32.22
N ALA A 78 -32.51 23.65 31.33
CA ALA A 78 -33.74 24.22 30.80
C ALA A 78 -34.81 24.30 31.90
N ALA A 79 -35.27 25.51 32.21
CA ALA A 79 -36.33 25.74 33.19
C ALA A 79 -37.74 25.63 32.59
N ASP A 80 -37.85 25.58 31.26
CA ASP A 80 -39.11 25.59 30.54
C ASP A 80 -39.13 24.59 29.37
N ASN A 81 -40.34 24.17 29.00
CA ASN A 81 -40.56 23.16 27.97
C ASN A 81 -40.24 23.66 26.55
N VAL A 82 -40.24 24.98 26.30
CA VAL A 82 -39.95 25.54 24.97
C VAL A 82 -38.45 25.44 24.69
N THR A 83 -37.62 25.83 25.65
CA THR A 83 -36.16 25.65 25.57
C THR A 83 -35.81 24.19 25.42
N ALA A 84 -36.41 23.30 26.21
CA ALA A 84 -36.19 21.86 26.08
C ALA A 84 -36.59 21.33 24.68
N ALA A 85 -37.75 21.75 24.15
CA ALA A 85 -38.23 21.36 22.83
C ALA A 85 -37.30 21.79 21.68
N GLN A 86 -36.55 22.89 21.83
CA GLN A 86 -35.58 23.35 20.83
C GLN A 86 -34.30 22.51 20.80
N TRP A 87 -33.89 21.92 21.94
CA TRP A 87 -32.65 21.15 22.04
C TRP A 87 -32.81 19.66 21.69
N TYR A 88 -34.00 19.08 21.85
CA TYR A 88 -34.25 17.68 21.46
C TYR A 88 -33.91 17.38 19.99
N PRO A 89 -34.32 18.18 19.00
CA PRO A 89 -33.97 17.98 17.59
C PRO A 89 -32.47 18.06 17.29
N ILE A 90 -31.66 18.64 18.19
CA ILE A 90 -30.20 18.68 18.06
C ILE A 90 -29.56 17.45 18.69
N LYS A 91 -30.01 17.09 19.90
CA LYS A 91 -29.47 15.94 20.67
C LYS A 91 -29.68 14.59 19.97
N PHE A 92 -30.88 14.34 19.43
CA PHE A 92 -31.20 13.01 18.87
C PHE A 92 -30.35 12.66 17.63
N PRO A 93 -30.19 13.56 16.63
CA PRO A 93 -29.28 13.31 15.51
C PRO A 93 -27.83 13.11 15.93
N LEU A 94 -27.33 13.82 16.95
CA LEU A 94 -25.97 13.64 17.44
C LEU A 94 -25.75 12.22 17.98
N ALA A 95 -26.68 11.70 18.77
CA ALA A 95 -26.63 10.31 19.27
C ALA A 95 -26.60 9.29 18.11
N GLY A 96 -27.42 9.51 17.08
CA GLY A 96 -27.43 8.66 15.87
C GLY A 96 -26.10 8.71 15.11
N GLN A 97 -25.51 9.90 14.96
CA GLN A 97 -24.22 10.08 14.30
C GLN A 97 -23.08 9.43 15.09
N ILE A 98 -23.08 9.54 16.43
CA ILE A 98 -22.10 8.90 17.31
C ILE A 98 -22.17 7.38 17.17
N ASN A 99 -23.37 6.79 17.20
CA ASN A 99 -23.53 5.34 17.06
C ASN A 99 -23.07 4.85 15.68
N THR A 100 -23.44 5.58 14.61
CA THR A 100 -23.03 5.28 13.23
C THR A 100 -21.50 5.36 13.10
N LEU A 101 -20.88 6.42 13.62
CA LEU A 101 -19.45 6.62 13.52
C LEU A 101 -18.66 5.61 14.36
N THR A 102 -19.16 5.24 15.55
CA THR A 102 -18.56 4.19 16.40
C THR A 102 -18.55 2.84 15.67
N THR A 103 -19.65 2.48 15.01
CA THR A 103 -19.73 1.25 14.21
C THR A 103 -18.79 1.32 13.02
N ARG A 104 -18.74 2.47 12.33
CA ARG A 104 -17.83 2.69 11.19
C ARG A 104 -16.36 2.58 11.61
N ILE A 105 -15.96 3.16 12.74
CA ILE A 105 -14.59 3.08 13.26
C ILE A 105 -14.14 1.63 13.40
N ARG A 106 -14.96 0.75 13.99
CA ARG A 106 -14.58 -0.68 14.12
C ARG A 106 -14.28 -1.34 12.77
N THR A 107 -15.15 -1.11 11.78
CA THR A 107 -14.98 -1.66 10.44
C THR A 107 -13.77 -1.07 9.72
N GLU A 108 -13.59 0.24 9.78
CA GLU A 108 -12.47 0.93 9.13
C GLU A 108 -11.13 0.63 9.81
N SER A 109 -11.10 0.46 11.14
CA SER A 109 -9.92 -0.01 11.88
C SER A 109 -9.46 -1.39 11.40
N SER A 110 -10.39 -2.34 11.24
CA SER A 110 -10.05 -3.67 10.74
C SER A 110 -9.49 -3.61 9.32
N LYS A 111 -10.09 -2.78 8.44
CA LYS A 111 -9.60 -2.59 7.06
C LYS A 111 -8.23 -1.91 7.02
N ALA A 112 -8.04 -0.88 7.83
CA ALA A 112 -6.78 -0.13 7.94
C ALA A 112 -5.63 -1.04 8.40
N VAL A 113 -5.86 -1.84 9.45
CA VAL A 113 -4.86 -2.81 9.95
C VAL A 113 -4.55 -3.87 8.89
N HIS A 114 -5.57 -4.42 8.22
CA HIS A 114 -5.37 -5.40 7.16
C HIS A 114 -4.59 -4.81 5.97
N ALA A 115 -4.93 -3.59 5.55
CA ALA A 115 -4.25 -2.90 4.45
C ALA A 115 -2.79 -2.59 4.80
N ALA A 116 -2.53 -2.05 5.99
CA ALA A 116 -1.18 -1.75 6.46
C ALA A 116 -0.32 -3.02 6.55
N SER A 117 -0.84 -4.09 7.17
CA SER A 117 -0.12 -5.36 7.30
C SER A 117 0.17 -6.03 5.95
N THR A 118 -0.80 -6.02 5.03
CA THR A 118 -0.62 -6.57 3.67
C THR A 118 0.42 -5.76 2.90
N ALA A 119 0.36 -4.43 2.97
CA ALA A 119 1.32 -3.55 2.32
C ALA A 119 2.74 -3.77 2.85
N GLU A 120 2.90 -3.89 4.15
CA GLU A 120 4.19 -4.16 4.79
C GLU A 120 4.71 -5.56 4.48
N PHE A 121 3.84 -6.57 4.41
CA PHE A 121 4.25 -7.93 4.01
C PHE A 121 4.81 -7.94 2.59
N VAL A 122 4.10 -7.33 1.63
CA VAL A 122 4.57 -7.26 0.24
C VAL A 122 5.83 -6.40 0.13
N ARG A 123 5.88 -5.26 0.82
CA ARG A 123 7.07 -4.38 0.85
C ARG A 123 8.29 -5.11 1.41
N GLY A 124 8.12 -5.87 2.49
CA GLY A 124 9.16 -6.72 3.06
C GLY A 124 9.66 -7.77 2.08
N GLY A 125 8.75 -8.46 1.37
CA GLY A 125 9.12 -9.42 0.33
C GLY A 125 9.89 -8.80 -0.83
N ILE A 126 9.50 -7.59 -1.28
CA ILE A 126 10.24 -6.84 -2.30
C ILE A 126 11.64 -6.48 -1.80
N THR A 127 11.75 -5.95 -0.60
CA THR A 127 13.04 -5.59 0.00
C THR A 127 13.96 -6.80 0.15
N GLU A 128 13.43 -7.94 0.58
CA GLU A 128 14.19 -9.19 0.67
C GLU A 128 14.67 -9.67 -0.71
N PHE A 129 13.80 -9.62 -1.72
CA PHE A 129 14.21 -9.93 -3.11
C PHE A 129 15.39 -9.06 -3.55
N PHE A 130 15.33 -7.74 -3.34
CA PHE A 130 16.43 -6.86 -3.71
C PHE A 130 17.68 -7.08 -2.85
N SER A 131 17.52 -7.42 -1.57
CA SER A 131 18.64 -7.76 -0.68
C SER A 131 19.39 -8.99 -1.20
N VAL A 132 18.67 -10.08 -1.43
CA VAL A 132 19.25 -11.33 -1.96
C VAL A 132 19.83 -11.14 -3.35
N ALA A 133 19.09 -10.49 -4.26
CA ALA A 133 19.52 -10.32 -5.64
C ALA A 133 20.71 -9.36 -5.79
N THR A 134 20.81 -8.31 -4.98
CA THR A 134 22.01 -7.46 -4.97
C THR A 134 23.17 -8.10 -4.21
N GLY A 135 22.91 -8.94 -3.21
CA GLY A 135 23.93 -9.72 -2.51
C GLY A 135 24.52 -10.86 -3.37
N ALA A 136 23.76 -11.39 -4.33
CA ALA A 136 24.23 -12.32 -5.35
C ALA A 136 25.05 -11.58 -6.43
N TYR A 137 26.20 -11.06 -6.02
CA TYR A 137 27.11 -10.26 -6.81
C TYR A 137 28.56 -10.71 -6.60
N ALA A 138 29.30 -10.86 -7.69
CA ALA A 138 30.74 -11.10 -7.67
C ALA A 138 31.50 -9.92 -8.29
N THR A 139 31.06 -9.46 -9.47
CA THR A 139 31.67 -8.35 -10.20
C THR A 139 30.61 -7.57 -10.97
N THR A 140 30.98 -6.43 -11.57
CA THR A 140 30.05 -5.64 -12.40
C THR A 140 29.53 -6.40 -13.63
N ASN A 141 30.18 -7.50 -14.01
CA ASN A 141 29.75 -8.39 -15.08
C ASN A 141 28.98 -9.62 -14.59
N GLU A 142 28.94 -9.84 -13.27
CA GLU A 142 28.46 -11.06 -12.63
C GLU A 142 27.62 -10.68 -11.40
N GLY A 143 26.32 -10.47 -11.62
CA GLY A 143 25.36 -10.23 -10.55
C GLY A 143 23.92 -10.37 -11.02
N CYS A 144 22.97 -10.37 -10.09
CA CYS A 144 21.56 -10.59 -10.42
C CYS A 144 20.75 -9.31 -10.69
N ILE A 145 21.24 -8.13 -10.30
CA ILE A 145 20.59 -6.84 -10.58
C ILE A 145 21.56 -5.90 -11.26
N ALA A 146 21.11 -5.21 -12.32
CA ALA A 146 21.89 -4.24 -13.08
C ALA A 146 21.16 -2.91 -13.29
N THR A 147 21.91 -1.82 -13.41
CA THR A 147 21.35 -0.47 -13.65
C THR A 147 21.14 -0.14 -15.13
N GLY A 148 21.69 -0.95 -16.04
CA GLY A 148 21.45 -0.84 -17.47
C GLY A 148 19.96 -1.01 -17.85
N THR A 149 19.52 -0.36 -18.93
CA THR A 149 18.11 -0.32 -19.36
C THR A 149 17.80 -1.18 -20.59
N SER A 150 18.82 -1.73 -21.24
CA SER A 150 18.71 -2.54 -22.46
C SER A 150 19.22 -3.97 -22.22
N ALA A 151 18.73 -4.96 -22.97
CA ALA A 151 19.10 -6.37 -22.82
C ALA A 151 20.62 -6.64 -22.82
N GLY A 152 21.40 -5.91 -23.63
CA GLY A 152 22.87 -6.03 -23.67
C GLY A 152 23.62 -5.28 -22.56
N SER A 153 22.93 -4.39 -21.83
CA SER A 153 23.54 -3.53 -20.79
C SER A 153 23.53 -4.14 -19.39
N GLY A 154 22.93 -5.33 -19.21
CA GLY A 154 22.99 -6.06 -17.94
C GLY A 154 24.41 -6.48 -17.55
N LYS A 155 25.31 -6.62 -18.53
CA LYS A 155 26.75 -6.85 -18.33
C LYS A 155 27.49 -5.52 -18.12
N GLY A 156 28.31 -5.45 -17.08
CA GLY A 156 29.13 -4.27 -16.75
C GLY A 156 28.42 -3.23 -15.87
N THR A 157 27.14 -3.43 -15.56
CA THR A 157 26.35 -2.52 -14.71
C THR A 157 25.68 -3.23 -13.52
N ALA A 158 26.13 -4.46 -13.19
CA ALA A 158 25.62 -5.17 -12.03
C ALA A 158 25.97 -4.42 -10.73
N VAL A 159 25.07 -4.49 -9.74
CA VAL A 159 25.23 -3.83 -8.45
C VAL A 159 25.24 -4.82 -7.30
N GLY A 160 26.15 -4.60 -6.35
CA GLY A 160 26.35 -5.48 -5.18
C GLY A 160 25.57 -5.08 -3.93
N THR A 161 24.80 -3.98 -3.97
CA THR A 161 24.00 -3.50 -2.83
C THR A 161 22.74 -2.80 -3.30
N ILE A 162 21.71 -2.77 -2.45
CA ILE A 162 20.50 -1.96 -2.64
C ILE A 162 20.85 -0.47 -2.80
N ALA A 163 21.81 0.04 -2.04
CA ALA A 163 22.26 1.44 -2.12
C ALA A 163 22.85 1.79 -3.50
N GLY A 164 23.40 0.80 -4.22
CA GLY A 164 23.88 0.94 -5.59
C GLY A 164 22.78 1.18 -6.64
N LEU A 165 21.51 0.99 -6.29
CA LEU A 165 20.35 1.23 -7.17
C LEU A 165 19.85 2.67 -7.14
N ASN A 166 20.43 3.54 -6.31
CA ASN A 166 19.96 4.91 -6.13
C ASN A 166 19.93 5.70 -7.46
N PRO A 167 18.88 6.52 -7.69
CA PRO A 167 17.77 6.87 -6.79
C PRO A 167 16.56 5.91 -6.86
N ASP A 168 16.65 4.85 -7.65
CA ASP A 168 15.52 3.97 -7.99
C ASP A 168 15.35 2.77 -7.07
N ALA A 169 16.21 2.64 -6.05
CA ALA A 169 16.17 1.58 -5.05
C ALA A 169 14.77 1.41 -4.41
N PRO A 170 14.40 0.18 -3.99
CA PRO A 170 13.18 -0.05 -3.22
C PRO A 170 13.18 0.75 -1.90
N ASP A 171 11.99 0.95 -1.36
CA ASP A 171 11.82 1.57 -0.04
C ASP A 171 12.18 0.57 1.07
N VAL A 172 13.30 0.85 1.74
CA VAL A 172 13.83 0.03 2.85
C VAL A 172 13.71 0.73 4.20
N ALA A 173 13.08 1.90 4.25
CA ALA A 173 12.93 2.66 5.48
C ALA A 173 11.92 1.97 6.41
N THR A 174 12.12 2.09 7.72
CA THR A 174 11.07 1.70 8.66
C THR A 174 9.89 2.66 8.52
N THR A 175 8.68 2.14 8.33
CA THR A 175 7.48 2.96 8.35
C THR A 175 7.17 3.36 9.78
N THR A 176 7.18 4.66 10.04
CA THR A 176 6.67 5.25 11.28
C THR A 176 5.25 5.75 11.04
N ALA A 177 4.38 5.65 12.04
CA ALA A 177 3.09 6.35 12.00
C ALA A 177 3.37 7.85 11.75
N ALA A 178 2.85 8.39 10.65
CA ALA A 178 3.11 9.78 10.31
C ALA A 178 2.21 10.70 11.14
N ALA A 179 2.81 11.68 11.81
CA ALA A 179 2.10 12.82 12.38
C ALA A 179 1.51 13.76 11.29
N ASP A 180 1.96 13.62 10.03
CA ASP A 180 1.66 14.54 8.92
C ASP A 180 1.36 13.81 7.58
N ALA A 181 0.55 12.74 7.57
CA ALA A 181 0.06 12.17 6.31
C ALA A 181 -1.06 13.04 5.71
N THR A 182 -0.72 14.22 5.20
CA THR A 182 -1.65 15.17 4.54
C THR A 182 -1.97 14.83 3.08
N THR A 183 -1.39 13.76 2.54
CA THR A 183 -1.61 13.39 1.14
C THR A 183 -2.83 12.49 1.02
N ASN A 184 -3.91 13.08 0.50
CA ASN A 184 -5.06 12.35 -0.01
C ASN A 184 -4.54 11.34 -1.06
N LEU A 185 -4.86 10.06 -0.87
CA LEU A 185 -4.55 9.04 -1.86
C LEU A 185 -5.71 9.03 -2.85
N ASP A 186 -5.52 9.62 -4.04
CA ASP A 186 -6.45 9.59 -5.19
C ASP A 186 -6.78 8.15 -5.68
N PHE A 187 -6.31 7.13 -4.97
CA PHE A 187 -6.43 5.71 -5.29
C PHE A 187 -7.48 4.98 -4.42
N TYR A 188 -8.07 5.67 -3.44
CA TYR A 188 -8.93 5.08 -2.40
C TYR A 188 -10.42 5.42 -2.54
N ASP A 189 -10.86 5.96 -3.67
CA ASP A 189 -12.26 5.94 -4.08
C ASP A 189 -12.55 4.76 -5.03
N ALA A 190 -13.83 4.56 -5.36
CA ALA A 190 -14.24 3.46 -6.22
C ALA A 190 -13.61 3.56 -7.62
N GLU A 191 -13.33 4.79 -8.09
CA GLU A 191 -12.62 5.09 -9.33
C GLU A 191 -11.12 4.75 -9.29
N GLY A 192 -10.43 5.03 -8.18
CA GLY A 192 -9.00 4.79 -7.99
C GLY A 192 -8.64 3.30 -7.93
N ILE A 193 -9.58 2.48 -7.43
CA ILE A 193 -9.49 1.00 -7.49
C ILE A 193 -9.81 0.49 -8.90
N ALA A 194 -10.69 1.16 -9.66
CA ALA A 194 -10.98 0.80 -11.05
C ALA A 194 -9.80 1.12 -11.99
N GLY A 195 -9.00 2.14 -11.70
CA GLY A 195 -7.77 2.47 -12.42
C GLY A 195 -6.64 1.43 -12.30
N LEU A 196 -6.76 0.48 -11.36
CA LEU A 196 -5.86 -0.66 -11.19
C LEU A 196 -6.30 -1.90 -12.01
N GLN A 197 -7.40 -1.81 -12.77
CA GLN A 197 -7.84 -2.91 -13.63
C GLN A 197 -6.91 -3.06 -14.85
N THR A 198 -6.25 -4.20 -14.95
CA THR A 198 -5.33 -4.60 -16.03
C THR A 198 -6.07 -5.07 -17.29
N THR A 199 -7.04 -4.31 -17.80
CA THR A 199 -7.87 -4.72 -18.97
C THR A 199 -7.13 -4.78 -20.30
N THR A 200 -5.80 -4.63 -20.34
CA THR A 200 -4.97 -4.83 -21.55
C THR A 200 -3.88 -5.89 -21.38
N GLY A 201 -4.02 -6.82 -20.44
CA GLY A 201 -3.21 -8.04 -20.41
C GLY A 201 -3.51 -8.95 -21.61
N LYS A 202 -2.55 -9.07 -22.53
CA LYS A 202 -2.57 -9.95 -23.72
C LYS A 202 -3.11 -11.35 -23.38
N THR A 203 -4.04 -11.84 -24.19
CA THR A 203 -4.61 -13.19 -24.11
C THR A 203 -3.55 -14.27 -24.28
N ASP A 204 -3.61 -15.26 -23.40
CA ASP A 204 -2.71 -16.43 -23.32
C ASP A 204 -2.85 -17.36 -24.54
N GLY A 205 -1.75 -17.52 -25.28
CA GLY A 205 -1.52 -18.68 -26.14
C GLY A 205 -0.71 -19.72 -25.37
N HIS A 206 -1.38 -20.71 -24.79
CA HIS A 206 -0.79 -21.77 -23.98
C HIS A 206 0.15 -22.66 -24.82
N GLN A 207 1.41 -22.79 -24.40
CA GLN A 207 2.24 -23.94 -24.77
C GLN A 207 3.18 -24.29 -23.61
N PRO A 208 3.24 -25.57 -23.17
CA PRO A 208 3.96 -25.95 -21.96
C PRO A 208 5.48 -25.96 -22.21
N ALA A 209 6.25 -25.38 -21.28
CA ALA A 209 7.70 -25.37 -21.32
C ALA A 209 8.30 -25.99 -20.03
N PRO A 210 9.49 -26.61 -20.13
CA PRO A 210 10.00 -27.61 -19.20
C PRO A 210 10.77 -27.00 -18.01
N ILE A 211 10.83 -27.80 -16.95
CA ILE A 211 11.48 -27.54 -15.67
C ILE A 211 13.01 -27.53 -15.87
N CYS A 212 13.68 -26.51 -15.34
CA CYS A 212 15.13 -26.35 -15.37
C CYS A 212 15.84 -27.57 -14.76
N SER A 213 16.55 -28.34 -15.60
CA SER A 213 17.52 -29.35 -15.17
C SER A 213 18.92 -28.79 -15.40
N SER A 214 19.73 -28.85 -14.35
CA SER A 214 21.18 -28.61 -14.36
C SER A 214 21.92 -29.67 -15.17
N ASN A 215 22.85 -29.22 -16.02
CA ASN A 215 24.08 -29.92 -16.39
C ASN A 215 25.20 -28.88 -16.48
#